data_AF-A0A2N6MGW6-F1
#
_entry.id   AF-A0A2N6MGW6-F1
#
_cell.length_a   1.000
_cell.length_b   1.000
_cell.length_c   1.000
_cell.angle_alpha   90.00
_cell.angle_beta   90.00
_cell.angle_gamma   90.00
#
_symmetry.space_group_name_H-M   'P 1'
#
loop_
_entity.id
_entity.type
_entity.pdbx_description
1 polymer ?
#
loop_
_entity_poly.entity_id
_entity_poly.type
_entity_poly.pdbx_seq_one_letter_code
_entity_poly.pdbx_strand_id
1 'polypeptide(L)'
;MAANRIKIAKDKVELVKALVASKDTTGPFQTYVEVMVFAAALGAKHKKRVPLEGIAKDLSPLRQEYFSPSSALLINLLAITETKDIKILGDDDVADEQRIHIFEEYANGGLEILQNELRGALDYSERLLLIVSSERFKQAKEDEEFDLSKFLS
;
A
#
# COMPACT_ATOMS: atom_id res chain seq x y z
N MET A 1 -16.44 9.73 -20.52
CA MET A 1 -15.96 9.72 -19.12
C MET A 1 -14.45 9.73 -19.18
N ALA A 2 -13.80 10.71 -18.54
CA ALA A 2 -12.34 10.68 -18.44
C ALA A 2 -11.97 9.47 -17.58
N ALA A 3 -11.07 8.61 -18.05
CA ALA A 3 -10.59 7.50 -17.24
C ALA A 3 -9.94 8.06 -15.98
N ASN A 4 -10.50 7.75 -14.81
CA ASN A 4 -9.94 8.21 -13.56
C ASN A 4 -8.55 7.63 -13.37
N ARG A 5 -7.65 8.44 -12.81
CA ARG A 5 -6.22 8.14 -12.74
C ARG A 5 -5.74 8.23 -11.32
N ILE A 6 -4.99 7.20 -10.92
CA ILE A 6 -4.34 7.08 -9.63
C ILE A 6 -2.97 7.75 -9.71
N LYS A 7 -2.72 8.67 -8.80
CA LYS A 7 -1.50 9.48 -8.69
C LYS A 7 -0.52 8.83 -7.72
N ILE A 8 0.75 9.17 -7.91
CA ILE A 8 1.85 8.77 -7.03
C ILE A 8 2.50 10.04 -6.50
N ALA A 9 2.77 10.09 -5.20
CA ALA A 9 3.44 11.21 -4.57
C ALA A 9 4.84 11.42 -5.15
N LYS A 10 5.23 12.68 -5.38
CA LYS A 10 6.48 13.03 -6.05
C LYS A 10 7.72 12.44 -5.34
N ASP A 11 7.72 12.45 -4.01
CA ASP A 11 8.82 11.96 -3.16
C ASP A 11 8.93 10.42 -3.10
N LYS A 12 7.91 9.70 -3.60
CA LYS A 12 7.89 8.22 -3.61
C LYS A 12 8.19 7.60 -4.97
N VAL A 13 8.36 8.42 -6.02
CA VAL A 13 8.58 7.96 -7.41
C VAL A 13 9.76 7.00 -7.54
N GLU A 14 10.91 7.37 -6.97
CA GLU A 14 12.13 6.57 -7.11
C GLU A 14 12.04 5.25 -6.34
N LEU A 15 11.36 5.23 -5.20
CA LEU A 15 11.07 4.01 -4.48
C LEU A 15 10.18 3.08 -5.31
N VAL A 16 9.10 3.62 -5.89
CA VAL A 16 8.16 2.85 -6.71
C VAL A 16 8.86 2.26 -7.94
N LYS A 17 9.74 3.02 -8.61
CA LYS A 17 10.57 2.50 -9.72
C LYS A 17 11.50 1.37 -9.27
N ALA A 18 12.17 1.53 -8.13
CA ALA A 18 13.10 0.54 -7.62
C ALA A 18 12.41 -0.77 -7.18
N LEU A 19 11.13 -0.70 -6.82
CA LEU A 19 10.31 -1.86 -6.46
C LEU A 19 9.76 -2.64 -7.68
N VAL A 20 9.80 -2.05 -8.87
CA VAL A 20 9.39 -2.73 -10.12
C VAL A 20 10.61 -3.42 -10.73
N ALA A 21 10.44 -4.67 -11.17
CA ALA A 21 11.43 -5.43 -11.90
C ALA A 21 11.76 -4.74 -13.22
N SER A 22 13.05 -4.49 -13.46
CA SER A 22 13.54 -3.94 -14.72
C SER A 22 14.88 -4.56 -15.08
N LYS A 23 15.48 -4.15 -16.20
CA LYS A 23 16.82 -4.63 -16.58
C LYS A 23 17.89 -4.24 -15.55
N ASP A 24 17.64 -3.16 -14.81
CA ASP A 24 18.59 -2.56 -13.87
C ASP A 24 18.19 -2.77 -12.40
N THR A 25 17.01 -3.34 -12.12
CA THR A 25 16.45 -3.50 -10.77
C THR A 25 15.90 -4.90 -10.54
N THR A 26 16.23 -5.50 -9.39
CA THR A 26 15.66 -6.77 -8.90
C THR A 26 14.36 -6.55 -8.11
N GLY A 27 13.55 -5.59 -8.56
CA GLY A 27 12.30 -5.23 -7.89
C GLY A 27 11.32 -6.41 -7.81
N PRO A 28 10.66 -6.63 -6.67
CA PRO A 28 9.78 -7.79 -6.45
C PRO A 28 8.47 -7.75 -7.24
N PHE A 29 8.07 -6.59 -7.78
CA PHE A 29 6.79 -6.41 -8.48
C PHE A 29 6.98 -6.29 -9.99
N GLN A 30 5.98 -6.72 -10.77
CA GLN A 30 6.02 -6.64 -12.22
C GLN A 30 5.53 -5.28 -12.73
N THR A 31 4.63 -4.63 -11.99
CA THR A 31 4.01 -3.37 -12.42
C THR A 31 3.87 -2.36 -11.29
N TYR A 32 3.79 -1.08 -11.65
CA TYR A 32 3.48 -0.01 -10.71
C TYR A 32 2.13 -0.20 -10.00
N VAL A 33 1.16 -0.82 -10.67
CA VAL A 33 -0.14 -1.14 -10.09
C VAL A 33 0.03 -2.10 -8.90
N GLU A 34 0.83 -3.15 -9.05
CA GLU A 34 1.09 -4.10 -7.97
C GLU A 34 1.78 -3.45 -6.76
N VAL A 35 2.75 -2.56 -7.01
CA VAL A 35 3.40 -1.79 -5.94
C VAL A 35 2.37 -0.96 -5.17
N MET A 36 1.52 -0.23 -5.90
CA MET A 36 0.51 0.65 -5.28
C MET A 36 -0.55 -0.14 -4.51
N VAL A 37 -1.01 -1.28 -5.06
CA VAL A 37 -1.97 -2.17 -4.41
C VAL A 37 -1.39 -2.77 -3.12
N PHE A 38 -0.14 -3.24 -3.18
CA PHE A 38 0.56 -3.76 -2.01
C PHE A 38 0.76 -2.68 -0.94
N ALA A 39 1.21 -1.49 -1.36
CA ALA A 39 1.39 -0.36 -0.46
C ALA A 39 0.06 0.07 0.18
N ALA A 40 -1.04 0.13 -0.57
CA ALA A 40 -2.35 0.46 -0.01
C ALA A 40 -2.80 -0.55 1.05
N ALA A 41 -2.63 -1.84 0.79
CA ALA A 41 -2.91 -2.89 1.76
C ALA A 41 -2.04 -2.77 3.02
N LEU A 42 -0.74 -2.46 2.87
CA LEU A 42 0.17 -2.23 3.98
C LEU A 42 -0.20 -0.98 4.79
N GLY A 43 -0.54 0.12 4.12
CA GLY A 43 -1.02 1.35 4.76
C GLY A 43 -2.30 1.10 5.56
N ALA A 44 -3.26 0.38 4.99
CA ALA A 44 -4.50 0.01 5.66
C ALA A 44 -4.27 -0.84 6.91
N LYS A 45 -3.41 -1.86 6.81
CA LYS A 45 -3.01 -2.70 7.95
C LYS A 45 -2.45 -1.87 9.12
N HIS A 46 -1.64 -0.88 8.81
CA HIS A 46 -1.05 0.02 9.81
C HIS A 46 -1.94 1.23 10.14
N LYS A 47 -3.16 1.30 9.59
CA LYS A 47 -4.09 2.43 9.71
C LYS A 47 -3.42 3.78 9.40
N LYS A 48 -2.53 3.79 8.42
CA LYS A 48 -1.74 4.96 8.04
C LYS A 48 -2.23 5.49 6.69
N ARG A 49 -2.82 6.69 6.74
CA ARG A 49 -3.17 7.50 5.57
C ARG A 49 -2.29 8.73 5.56
N VAL A 50 -1.72 9.04 4.39
CA VAL A 50 -0.85 10.20 4.22
C VAL A 50 -1.30 10.95 2.97
N PRO A 51 -1.75 12.22 3.09
CA PRO A 51 -2.11 13.05 1.95
C PRO A 51 -0.95 13.16 0.95
N LEU A 52 -1.28 13.32 -0.33
CA LEU A 52 -0.26 13.49 -1.37
C LEU A 52 0.22 14.94 -1.41
N GLU A 53 1.44 15.21 -0.96
CA GLU A 53 2.08 16.54 -1.02
C GLU A 53 2.68 16.84 -2.41
N GLY A 54 1.84 16.71 -3.44
CA GLY A 54 2.19 16.99 -4.83
C GLY A 54 2.30 15.73 -5.70
N ILE A 55 1.99 15.91 -6.99
CA ILE A 55 1.91 14.83 -7.97
C ILE A 55 3.23 14.72 -8.72
N ALA A 56 3.73 13.49 -8.87
CA ALA A 56 4.86 13.19 -9.73
C ALA A 56 4.61 13.67 -11.17
N LYS A 57 5.52 14.48 -11.73
CA LYS A 57 5.49 14.83 -13.16
C LYS A 57 6.17 13.77 -14.03
N ASP A 58 7.09 13.02 -13.43
CA ASP A 58 7.99 12.07 -14.13
C ASP A 58 7.39 10.66 -14.25
N LEU A 59 6.28 10.39 -13.57
CA LEU A 59 5.47 9.18 -13.72
C LEU A 59 4.07 9.60 -14.17
N SER A 60 3.62 9.05 -15.31
CA SER A 60 2.24 9.24 -15.72
C SER A 60 1.30 8.61 -14.70
N PRO A 61 0.22 9.30 -14.30
CA PRO A 61 -0.79 8.71 -13.43
C PRO A 61 -1.31 7.38 -13.97
N LEU A 62 -1.47 6.40 -13.09
CA LEU A 62 -1.90 5.05 -13.44
C LEU A 62 -3.37 5.07 -13.83
N ARG A 63 -3.70 4.49 -14.98
CA ARG A 63 -5.09 4.40 -15.43
C ARG A 63 -5.80 3.30 -14.65
N GLN A 64 -7.00 3.58 -14.17
CA GLN A 64 -7.81 2.62 -13.42
C GLN A 64 -8.08 1.32 -14.21
N GLU A 65 -8.11 1.38 -15.55
CA GLU A 65 -8.27 0.22 -16.43
C GLU A 65 -7.15 -0.84 -16.32
N TYR A 66 -5.98 -0.47 -15.77
CA TYR A 66 -4.89 -1.43 -15.51
C TYR A 66 -5.04 -2.17 -14.18
N PHE A 67 -6.02 -1.80 -13.36
CA PHE A 67 -6.30 -2.48 -12.10
C PHE A 67 -7.15 -3.72 -12.37
N SER A 68 -6.65 -4.88 -11.95
CA SER A 68 -7.42 -6.13 -12.01
C SER A 68 -8.72 -6.03 -11.19
N PRO A 69 -9.71 -6.89 -11.44
CA PRO A 69 -10.93 -6.94 -10.62
C PRO A 69 -10.64 -7.12 -9.12
N SER A 70 -9.58 -7.87 -8.76
CA SER A 70 -9.14 -8.03 -7.37
C SER A 70 -8.57 -6.73 -6.77
N SER A 71 -7.87 -5.94 -7.57
CA SER A 71 -7.33 -4.65 -7.13
C SER A 71 -8.44 -3.60 -6.98
N ALA A 72 -9.43 -3.60 -7.89
CA ALA A 72 -10.62 -2.78 -7.79
C ALA A 72 -11.44 -3.12 -6.52
N LEU A 73 -11.53 -4.42 -6.18
CA LEU A 73 -12.18 -4.86 -4.95
C LEU A 73 -11.46 -4.33 -3.70
N LEU A 74 -10.12 -4.30 -3.69
CA LEU A 74 -9.37 -3.67 -2.59
C LEU A 74 -9.70 -2.18 -2.46
N ILE A 75 -9.72 -1.42 -3.56
CA ILE A 75 -10.06 0.01 -3.56
C ILE A 75 -11.44 0.22 -2.92
N ASN A 76 -12.43 -0.56 -3.34
CA ASN A 76 -13.79 -0.50 -2.80
C ASN A 76 -13.83 -0.84 -1.30
N LEU A 77 -13.11 -1.90 -0.89
CA LEU A 77 -13.05 -2.32 0.51
C LEU A 77 -12.43 -1.24 1.40
N LEU A 78 -11.32 -0.65 0.97
CA LEU A 78 -10.68 0.46 1.68
C LEU A 78 -11.64 1.65 1.81
N ALA A 79 -12.34 2.01 0.74
CA ALA A 79 -13.26 3.14 0.75
C ALA A 79 -14.46 2.93 1.70
N ILE A 80 -15.10 1.76 1.68
CA ILE A 80 -16.23 1.46 2.59
C ILE A 80 -15.76 1.41 4.04
N THR A 81 -14.63 0.75 4.31
CA THR A 81 -14.13 0.62 5.68
C THR A 81 -13.73 1.97 6.27
N GLU A 82 -13.21 2.88 5.45
CA GLU A 82 -12.83 4.24 5.85
C GLU A 82 -14.05 5.14 6.08
N THR A 83 -14.95 5.21 5.09
CA THR A 83 -16.10 6.13 5.12
C THR A 83 -17.24 5.63 5.99
N LYS A 84 -17.35 4.30 6.15
CA LYS A 84 -18.50 3.61 6.76
C LYS A 84 -19.83 3.96 6.09
N ASP A 85 -19.80 4.36 4.82
CA ASP A 85 -20.98 4.70 4.03
C ASP A 85 -20.99 3.87 2.74
N ILE A 86 -22.06 3.09 2.53
CA ILE A 86 -22.22 2.25 1.34
C ILE A 86 -22.38 3.09 0.05
N LYS A 87 -22.82 4.35 0.16
CA LYS A 87 -22.96 5.26 -0.99
C LYS A 87 -21.64 5.52 -1.69
N ILE A 88 -20.51 5.31 -1.01
CA ILE A 88 -19.17 5.41 -1.60
C ILE A 88 -18.95 4.42 -2.75
N LEU A 89 -19.79 3.39 -2.88
CA LEU A 89 -19.76 2.44 -4.00
C LEU A 89 -20.65 2.84 -5.19
N GLY A 90 -21.25 4.02 -5.16
CA GLY A 90 -22.04 4.53 -6.28
C GLY A 90 -21.24 4.63 -7.57
N ASP A 91 -21.95 4.54 -8.70
CA ASP A 91 -21.38 4.68 -10.05
C ASP A 91 -21.23 6.14 -10.49
N ASP A 92 -21.34 7.10 -9.56
CA ASP A 92 -21.13 8.52 -9.85
C ASP A 92 -19.66 8.92 -9.76
N ASP A 93 -19.29 9.95 -10.53
CA ASP A 93 -17.91 10.43 -10.63
C ASP A 93 -17.34 10.90 -9.27
N VAL A 94 -18.20 11.41 -8.38
CA VAL A 94 -17.78 11.91 -7.06
C VAL A 94 -17.40 10.75 -6.15
N ALA A 95 -18.23 9.71 -6.10
CA ALA A 95 -17.93 8.50 -5.36
C ALA A 95 -16.65 7.83 -5.88
N ASP A 96 -16.45 7.75 -7.20
CA ASP A 96 -15.23 7.17 -7.77
C ASP A 96 -13.97 7.98 -7.43
N GLU A 97 -14.03 9.31 -7.52
CA GLU A 97 -12.91 10.18 -7.12
C GLU A 97 -12.57 10.01 -5.63
N GLN A 98 -13.58 9.91 -4.76
CA GLN A 98 -13.35 9.68 -3.33
C GLN A 98 -12.72 8.32 -3.05
N ARG A 99 -13.16 7.24 -3.73
CA ARG A 99 -12.55 5.91 -3.60
C ARG A 99 -11.08 5.93 -4.00
N ILE A 100 -10.77 6.60 -5.11
CA ILE A 100 -9.41 6.76 -5.61
C ILE A 100 -8.56 7.56 -4.62
N HIS A 101 -9.07 8.67 -4.10
CA HIS A 101 -8.36 9.48 -3.12
C HIS A 101 -8.03 8.70 -1.84
N ILE A 102 -8.99 7.94 -1.30
CA ILE A 102 -8.76 7.09 -0.13
C ILE A 102 -7.67 6.05 -0.43
N PHE A 103 -7.73 5.41 -1.59
CA PHE A 103 -6.71 4.47 -2.03
C PHE A 103 -5.32 5.13 -2.14
N GLU A 104 -5.24 6.30 -2.76
CA GLU A 104 -3.98 7.06 -2.93
C GLU A 104 -3.32 7.37 -1.59
N GLU A 105 -4.09 7.81 -0.59
CA GLU A 105 -3.55 8.15 0.72
C GLU A 105 -3.09 6.92 1.52
N TYR A 106 -3.83 5.80 1.40
CA TYR A 106 -3.39 4.54 1.98
C TYR A 106 -2.13 4.02 1.30
N ALA A 107 -2.07 4.09 -0.03
CA ALA A 107 -0.89 3.71 -0.79
C ALA A 107 0.31 4.57 -0.40
N ASN A 108 0.13 5.89 -0.27
CA ASN A 108 1.20 6.80 0.13
C ASN A 108 1.69 6.50 1.56
N GLY A 109 0.77 6.24 2.49
CA GLY A 109 1.11 5.80 3.85
C GLY A 109 1.90 4.49 3.87
N GLY A 110 1.51 3.52 3.04
CA GLY A 110 2.25 2.27 2.86
C GLY A 110 3.63 2.47 2.23
N LEU A 111 3.75 3.33 1.24
CA LEU A 111 5.04 3.67 0.61
C LEU A 111 5.99 4.34 1.61
N GLU A 112 5.48 5.16 2.53
CA GLU A 112 6.30 5.72 3.60
C GLU A 112 6.81 4.65 4.58
N ILE A 113 5.96 3.66 4.91
CA ILE A 113 6.38 2.50 5.73
C ILE A 113 7.47 1.71 4.98
N LEU A 114 7.24 1.40 3.71
CA LEU A 114 8.21 0.71 2.87
C LEU A 114 9.53 1.46 2.76
N GLN A 115 9.50 2.77 2.59
CA GLN A 115 10.70 3.59 2.52
C GLN A 115 11.56 3.46 3.78
N ASN A 116 10.93 3.38 4.94
CA ASN A 116 11.63 3.21 6.22
C ASN A 116 12.16 1.78 6.38
N GLU A 117 11.36 0.77 6.03
CA GLU A 117 11.73 -0.64 6.15
C GLU A 117 12.83 -1.09 5.18
N LEU A 118 12.83 -0.52 3.97
CA LEU A 118 13.79 -0.84 2.91
C LEU A 118 15.06 0.01 3.01
N ARG A 119 15.15 0.93 3.99
CA ARG A 119 16.30 1.80 4.15
C ARG A 119 17.56 0.99 4.42
N GLY A 120 18.53 1.08 3.50
CA GLY A 120 19.79 0.35 3.58
C GLY A 120 19.69 -1.12 3.17
N ALA A 121 18.54 -1.59 2.70
CA ALA A 121 18.41 -2.92 2.12
C ALA A 121 19.07 -2.96 0.73
N LEU A 122 19.88 -3.99 0.50
CA LEU A 122 20.48 -4.27 -0.82
C LEU A 122 19.54 -5.05 -1.73
N ASP A 123 18.72 -5.93 -1.15
CA ASP A 123 17.69 -6.70 -1.84
C ASP A 123 16.32 -6.40 -1.23
N TYR A 124 15.45 -5.75 -2.00
CA TYR A 124 14.10 -5.41 -1.58
C TYR A 124 13.18 -6.64 -1.53
N SER A 125 13.44 -7.66 -2.34
CA SER A 125 12.66 -8.90 -2.33
C SER A 125 12.86 -9.66 -1.02
N GLU A 126 14.11 -9.80 -0.56
CA GLU A 126 14.40 -10.40 0.75
C GLU A 126 13.75 -9.62 1.89
N ARG A 127 13.84 -8.28 1.86
CA ARG A 127 13.25 -7.45 2.93
C ARG A 127 11.72 -7.53 2.94
N LEU A 128 11.06 -7.50 1.78
CA LEU A 128 9.61 -7.71 1.70
C LEU A 128 9.21 -9.12 2.16
N LEU A 129 9.99 -10.15 1.82
CA LEU A 129 9.75 -11.52 2.29
C LEU A 129 9.79 -11.59 3.81
N LEU A 130 10.74 -10.89 4.47
CA LEU A 130 10.81 -10.79 5.92
C LEU A 130 9.59 -10.08 6.51
N ILE A 131 9.15 -8.97 5.91
CA ILE A 131 7.94 -8.26 6.34
C ILE A 131 6.73 -9.19 6.29
N VAL A 132 6.49 -9.85 5.15
CA VAL A 132 5.35 -10.77 4.99
C VAL A 132 5.47 -11.98 5.93
N SER A 133 6.67 -12.55 6.08
CA SER A 133 6.90 -13.66 7.00
C SER A 133 6.60 -13.28 8.45
N SER A 134 6.98 -12.06 8.87
CA SER A 134 6.68 -11.57 10.21
C SER A 134 5.17 -11.47 10.49
N GLU A 135 4.35 -11.29 9.46
CA GLU A 135 2.89 -11.30 9.59
C GLU A 135 2.30 -12.71 9.65
N ARG A 136 2.89 -13.66 8.91
CA ARG A 136 2.47 -15.06 8.97
C ARG A 136 2.70 -15.68 10.34
N PHE A 137 3.80 -15.33 11.01
CA PHE A 137 4.19 -15.91 12.31
C PHE A 137 3.71 -15.10 13.52
N LYS A 138 2.90 -14.06 13.33
CA LYS A 138 2.29 -13.29 14.43
C LYS A 138 1.12 -13.99 15.12
N GLN A 139 0.75 -15.20 14.70
CA GLN A 139 -0.17 -16.03 15.50
C GLN A 139 0.58 -16.62 16.71
N ALA A 140 0.08 -16.25 17.89
CA ALA A 140 0.53 -16.61 19.25
C ALA A 140 1.62 -15.72 19.89
N LYS A 141 1.44 -14.40 19.88
CA LYS A 141 1.47 -13.72 21.19
C LYS A 141 0.02 -13.61 21.64
N GLU A 142 -0.44 -14.69 22.28
CA GLU A 142 -1.43 -14.52 23.34
C GLU A 142 -0.91 -13.43 24.27
N ASP A 143 -1.83 -12.69 24.89
CA ASP A 143 -1.55 -11.98 26.11
C ASP A 143 -0.85 -12.95 27.09
N GLU A 144 0.49 -12.99 27.08
CA GLU A 144 1.27 -13.64 28.14
C GLU A 144 1.16 -12.72 29.36
N GLU A 145 -0.01 -12.77 29.97
CA GLU A 145 -0.29 -12.28 31.32
C GLU A 145 0.45 -13.13 32.38
N PHE A 146 1.28 -14.10 31.98
CA PHE A 146 2.05 -14.92 32.91
C PHE A 146 3.47 -15.24 32.40
N ASP A 147 4.39 -14.29 32.59
CA ASP A 147 5.83 -14.51 32.49
C ASP A 147 6.37 -15.17 33.77
N LEU A 148 6.59 -16.48 33.71
CA LEU A 148 7.10 -17.30 34.82
C LEU A 148 8.61 -17.13 35.08
N SER A 149 9.34 -16.42 34.22
CA SER A 149 10.76 -16.12 34.47
C SER A 149 10.98 -15.24 35.69
N LYS A 150 9.93 -14.55 36.16
CA LYS A 150 9.90 -13.74 37.38
C LYS A 150 9.84 -14.55 38.69
N PHE A 151 9.60 -15.86 38.64
CA PHE A 151 9.51 -16.73 39.82
C PHE A 151 10.75 -17.60 40.06
N LEU A 152 11.83 -17.37 39.32
CA LEU A 152 13.09 -18.11 39.45
C LEU A 152 14.18 -17.34 40.21
N SER A 153 13.82 -16.52 41.22
CA SER A 153 14.78 -16.04 42.23
C SER A 153 14.99 -17.06 43.33
#